data_AF-A0A356HZJ8-F1
#
_entry.id   AF-A0A356HZJ8-F1
#
_cell.length_a   1.000
_cell.length_b   1.000
_cell.length_c   1.000
_cell.angle_alpha   90.00
_cell.angle_beta   90.00
_cell.angle_gamma   90.00
#
_symmetry.space_group_name_H-M   'P 1'
#
loop_
_entity.id
_entity.type
_entity.pdbx_description
1 polymer ?
#
loop_
_entity_poly.entity_id
_entity_poly.type
_entity_poly.pdbx_seq_one_letter_code
_entity_poly.pdbx_strand_id
1 'polypeptide(L)' 'LYLGINEARVGSRLSDIGAAIQGYVEANGFSVVRDFVGHGIGQSLHEA' A
#
# COMPACT_ATOMS: atom_id res chain seq x y z
N LEU A 1 2.23 -2.13 7.78
CA LEU A 1 2.53 -3.30 6.91
C LEU A 1 1.35 -4.26 6.84
N TYR A 2 1.05 -5.04 7.89
CA TYR A 2 0.04 -6.10 7.85
C TYR A 2 -1.37 -5.65 7.45
N LEU A 3 -1.80 -4.45 7.87
CA LEU A 3 -3.09 -3.88 7.45
C LEU A 3 -3.19 -3.74 5.92
N GLY A 4 -2.14 -3.26 5.25
CA GLY A 4 -2.13 -3.17 3.79
C GLY A 4 -2.12 -4.53 3.10
N ILE A 5 -1.39 -5.51 3.64
CA ILE A 5 -1.37 -6.89 3.11
C ILE A 5 -2.76 -7.51 3.19
N ASN A 6 -3.51 -7.24 4.27
CA ASN A 6 -4.86 -7.74 4.43
C ASN A 6 -5.84 -7.21 3.36
N GLU A 7 -5.56 -6.09 2.72
CA GLU A 7 -6.39 -5.54 1.63
C GLU A 7 -6.03 -6.12 0.25
N ALA A 8 -4.90 -6.82 0.12
CA ALA A 8 -4.47 -7.47 -1.13
C ALA A 8 -5.31 -8.74 -1.39
N ARG A 9 -6.55 -8.54 -1.86
CA ARG A 9 -7.53 -9.59 -2.15
C ARG A 9 -8.07 -9.48 -3.57
N VAL A 10 -8.53 -10.60 -4.11
CA VAL A 10 -9.21 -10.63 -5.42
C VAL A 10 -10.45 -9.74 -5.36
N GLY A 11 -10.56 -8.80 -6.31
CA GLY A 11 -11.67 -7.85 -6.42
C GLY A 11 -11.44 -6.50 -5.71
N SER A 12 -10.42 -6.38 -4.86
CA SER A 12 -10.04 -5.10 -4.25
C SER A 12 -9.26 -4.22 -5.24
N ARG A 13 -9.21 -2.91 -4.95
CA ARG A 13 -8.37 -1.96 -5.69
C ARG A 13 -7.01 -1.83 -4.99
N LEU A 14 -5.96 -1.56 -5.76
CA LEU A 14 -4.63 -1.28 -5.21
C LEU A 14 -4.64 -0.08 -4.22
N SER A 15 -5.50 0.90 -4.46
CA SER A 15 -5.68 2.07 -3.60
C SER A 15 -6.14 1.72 -2.17
N ASP A 16 -6.81 0.58 -1.99
CA ASP A 16 -7.37 0.17 -0.70
C ASP A 16 -6.24 -0.13 0.30
N ILE A 17 -5.11 -0.64 -0.19
CA ILE A 17 -3.87 -0.84 0.59
C ILE A 17 -3.37 0.50 1.15
N GLY A 18 -3.29 1.52 0.30
CA GLY A 18 -2.82 2.86 0.68
C GLY A 18 -3.77 3.52 1.68
N ALA A 19 -5.08 3.39 1.47
CA ALA A 19 -6.10 3.93 2.37
C ALA A 19 -6.03 3.29 3.76
N ALA A 20 -5.89 1.97 3.85
CA ALA A 20 -5.77 1.26 5.12
C ALA A 20 -4.50 1.65 5.90
N ILE A 21 -3.37 1.79 5.21
CA ILE A 21 -2.11 2.24 5.83
C ILE A 21 -2.25 3.69 6.30
N GLN A 22 -2.72 4.60 5.45
CA GLN A 22 -2.84 6.02 5.76
C GLN A 22 -3.74 6.26 6.97
N GLY A 23 -4.93 5.66 7.00
CA GLY A 23 -5.87 5.82 8.12
C GLY A 23 -5.28 5.36 9.46
N TYR A 24 -4.52 4.26 9.47
CA TYR A 24 -3.86 3.79 10.68
C TYR A 24 -2.74 4.72 11.15
N VAL A 25 -1.83 5.13 10.25
CA VAL A 25 -0.65 5.90 10.65
C VAL A 25 -1.01 7.32 11.06
N GLU A 26 -1.96 7.97 10.37
CA GLU A 26 -2.42 9.32 10.70
C GLU A 26 -3.12 9.35 12.05
N ALA A 27 -3.92 8.33 12.38
CA ALA A 27 -4.53 8.19 13.72
C ALA A 27 -3.50 8.00 14.84
N ASN A 28 -2.27 7.58 14.51
CA ASN A 28 -1.16 7.40 15.44
C ASN A 28 -0.14 8.55 15.39
N GLY A 29 -0.47 9.67 14.73
CA GLY A 29 0.39 10.86 14.69
C GLY A 29 1.56 10.76 13.71
N PHE A 30 1.54 9.79 12.79
CA PHE A 30 2.54 9.64 11.73
C PHE A 30 1.98 10.09 10.37
N SER A 31 2.83 10.10 9.34
CA SER A 31 2.45 10.45 7.96
C SER A 31 2.98 9.42 6.95
N VAL A 32 2.37 9.39 5.76
CA VAL A 32 2.80 8.54 4.64
C VAL A 32 3.78 9.32 3.76
N VAL A 33 4.95 8.73 3.48
CA VAL A 33 5.90 9.27 2.51
C VAL A 33 5.30 9.18 1.10
N ARG A 34 5.35 10.27 0.34
CA ARG A 34 4.70 10.37 -0.98
C ARG A 34 5.63 10.21 -2.19
N ASP A 35 6.94 10.25 -1.96
CA ASP A 35 7.94 10.17 -3.05
C ASP A 35 8.25 8.73 -3.48
N PHE A 36 7.82 7.74 -2.69
CA PHE A 36 8.03 6.32 -2.97
C PHE A 36 6.71 5.56 -3.01
N VAL A 37 6.65 4.53 -3.85
CA VAL A 37 5.47 3.69 -4.06
C VAL A 37 5.85 2.21 -4.08
N GLY A 38 4.85 1.34 -3.95
CA GLY A 38 4.99 -0.06 -4.33
C GLY A 38 4.96 -0.24 -5.85
N HIS A 39 5.45 -1.37 -6.34
CA HIS A 39 5.46 -1.74 -7.76
C HIS A 39 5.22 -3.25 -7.90
N GLY A 40 4.85 -3.70 -9.10
CA GLY A 40 4.85 -5.12 -9.45
C GLY A 40 6.28 -5.67 -9.53
N ILE A 41 6.47 -6.95 -9.21
CA ILE A 41 7.76 -7.65 -9.31
C ILE A 41 7.54 -8.98 -10.01
N GLY A 42 8.39 -9.28 -10.99
CA GLY A 42 8.27 -10.47 -11.82
C GLY A 42 9.59 -10.80 -12.51
N GLN A 43 9.62 -10.66 -13.84
CA GLN A 43 10.86 -10.81 -14.61
C GLN A 43 11.74 -9.56 -14.54
N SER A 44 11.12 -8.40 -14.34
CA SER A 44 11.80 -7.13 -14.11
C SER A 44 11.63 -6.67 -12.67
N LEU A 45 12.61 -5.91 -12.17
CA LEU A 45 12.62 -5.41 -10.79
C LEU A 45 11.37 -4.55 -10.49
N HIS A 46 10.95 -3.69 -11.43
CA HIS A 46 9.75 -2.87 -11.32
C HIS A 46 8.85 -3.10 -12.54
N GLU A 47 7.58 -3.46 -12.30
CA GLU A 47 6.55 -3.70 -13.31
C GLU A 47 5.26 -2.92 -12.98
N ALA A 48 4.40 -2.71 -13.99
CA ALA A 48 3.13 -1.97 -13.90
C ALA A 48 1.92 -2.91 -13.92
#